data_AF-A0A401Q880-F1
#
_entry.id   AF-A0A401Q880-F1
#
_cell.length_a   1.000
_cell.length_b   1.000
_cell.length_c   1.000
_cell.angle_alpha   90.00
_cell.angle_beta   90.00
_cell.angle_gamma   90.00
#
_symmetry.space_group_name_H-M   'P 1'
#
loop_
_entity.id
_entity.type
_entity.pdbx_description
1 polymer ?
#
loop_
_entity_poly.entity_id
_entity_poly.type
_entity_poly.pdbx_seq_one_letter_code
_entity_poly.pdbx_strand_id
1 'polypeptide(L)' 'ARPGQTVTTVEEERKLNRRFTKPLAEFIELMNNLNLPKPAQIDVAVPANIRCGIQDDPIALGPRT' A
#
# COMPACT_ATOMS: atom_id res chain seq x y z
N ALA A 1 15.98 2.05 -16.32
CA ALA A 1 14.93 1.86 -15.29
C ALA A 1 13.75 1.15 -15.96
N ARG A 2 13.21 0.07 -15.37
CA ARG A 2 11.95 -0.50 -15.88
C ARG A 2 10.83 0.51 -15.56
N PRO A 3 9.94 0.86 -16.50
CA PRO A 3 8.74 1.63 -16.20
C PRO A 3 7.95 0.96 -15.07
N GLY A 4 7.36 1.75 -14.18
CA GLY A 4 6.45 1.21 -13.17
C GLY A 4 5.25 0.57 -13.88
N GLN A 5 5.04 -0.73 -13.68
CA GLN A 5 3.86 -1.42 -14.18
C GLN A 5 2.70 -1.10 -13.24
N THR A 6 1.66 -0.44 -13.75
CA THR A 6 0.42 -0.16 -13.01
C THR A 6 -0.64 -1.25 -13.17
N VAL A 7 -0.39 -2.21 -14.07
CA VAL A 7 -1.27 -3.35 -14.39
C VAL A 7 -0.41 -4.61 -14.54
N THR A 8 -0.90 -5.73 -14.01
CA THR A 8 -0.27 -7.06 -14.04
C THR A 8 -1.35 -8.14 -14.05
N THR A 9 -1.02 -9.35 -14.50
CA THR A 9 -1.90 -10.52 -14.42
C THR A 9 -1.51 -11.45 -13.28
N VAL A 10 -2.44 -12.29 -12.82
CA VAL A 10 -2.18 -13.28 -11.76
C VAL A 10 -1.05 -14.25 -12.14
N GLU A 11 -0.99 -14.65 -13.42
CA GLU A 11 0.06 -15.55 -13.90
C GLU A 11 1.45 -14.88 -13.90
N GLU A 12 1.52 -13.62 -14.31
CA GLU A 12 2.76 -12.83 -14.29
C GLU A 12 3.27 -12.67 -12.85
N GLU A 13 2.42 -12.28 -11.90
CA GLU A 13 2.82 -12.13 -10.50
C GLU A 13 3.35 -13.46 -9.92
N ARG A 14 2.67 -14.57 -10.19
CA ARG A 14 3.10 -15.89 -9.71
C ARG A 14 4.47 -16.30 -10.25
N LYS A 15 4.82 -15.91 -11.48
CA LYS A 15 6.09 -16.28 -12.13
C LYS A 15 7.21 -15.27 -11.88
N LEU A 16 6.90 -13.98 -11.76
CA LEU A 16 7.86 -12.88 -11.83
C LEU A 16 8.05 -12.12 -10.52
N ASN A 17 7.09 -12.19 -9.58
CA ASN A 17 7.21 -11.47 -8.32
C ASN A 17 8.25 -12.14 -7.40
N ARG A 18 9.39 -11.47 -7.23
CA ARG A 18 10.53 -11.96 -6.42
C ARG A 18 10.19 -12.29 -4.97
N ARG A 19 9.10 -11.73 -4.43
CA ARG A 19 8.64 -12.04 -3.08
C ARG A 19 7.77 -13.30 -3.08
N PHE A 20 6.87 -13.46 -4.04
CA PHE A 20 5.92 -14.58 -4.10
C PHE A 20 6.44 -15.84 -4.81
N THR A 21 7.61 -15.81 -5.44
CA THR A 21 8.27 -17.00 -5.98
C THR A 21 9.04 -17.81 -4.94
N LYS A 22 9.10 -17.33 -3.69
CA LYS A 22 9.83 -17.96 -2.58
C LYS A 22 8.94 -18.88 -1.75
N PRO A 23 9.49 -19.91 -1.10
CA PRO A 23 8.77 -20.67 -0.07
C PRO A 23 8.29 -19.77 1.07
N LEU A 24 7.21 -20.18 1.74
CA LEU A 24 6.56 -19.38 2.79
C LEU A 24 7.53 -18.95 3.91
N ALA A 25 8.39 -19.85 4.38
CA ALA A 25 9.35 -19.54 5.45
C ALA A 25 10.32 -18.41 5.03
N GLU A 26 10.89 -18.52 3.82
CA GLU A 26 11.81 -17.51 3.27
C GLU A 26 11.09 -16.18 3.00
N PHE A 27 9.83 -16.22 2.57
CA PHE A 27 9.00 -15.02 2.40
C PHE A 27 8.80 -14.27 3.72
N ILE A 28 8.47 -14.99 4.80
CA ILE A 28 8.27 -14.40 6.13
C ILE A 28 9.58 -13.76 6.62
N GLU A 29 10.69 -14.49 6.53
CA GLU A 29 12.00 -13.98 6.92
C GLU A 29 12.38 -12.74 6.11
N LEU A 30 12.18 -12.76 4.79
CA LEU A 30 12.43 -11.61 3.93
C LEU A 30 11.61 -10.39 4.34
N MET A 31 10.30 -10.55 4.52
CA MET A 31 9.39 -9.43 4.81
C MET A 31 9.63 -8.80 6.18
N ASN A 32 10.01 -9.61 7.18
CA ASN A 32 10.35 -9.11 8.52
C ASN A 32 11.66 -8.31 8.55
N ASN A 33 12.58 -8.58 7.62
CA ASN A 33 13.93 -8.00 7.61
C ASN A 33 14.13 -6.84 6.61
N LEU A 34 13.06 -6.27 6.04
CA LEU A 34 13.17 -5.18 5.06
C LEU A 34 13.65 -3.84 5.65
N ASN A 35 13.71 -3.69 6.98
CA ASN A 35 14.16 -2.50 7.72
C ASN A 35 13.67 -1.17 7.12
N LEU A 36 12.37 -1.09 6.85
CA LEU A 36 11.77 0.04 6.15
C LEU A 36 11.54 1.23 7.09
N PRO A 37 11.79 2.48 6.63
CA PRO A 37 11.43 3.66 7.39
C PRO A 37 9.91 3.79 7.50
N LYS A 38 9.46 4.52 8.52
CA LYS A 38 8.05 4.87 8.69
C LYS A 38 7.55 5.65 7.46
N PRO A 39 6.44 5.26 6.81
CA PRO A 39 5.90 5.99 5.67
C PRO A 39 5.53 7.43 6.04
N ALA A 40 5.91 8.40 5.22
CA ALA A 40 5.80 9.83 5.54
C ALA A 40 4.38 10.31 5.87
N GLN A 41 3.34 9.70 5.29
CA GLN A 41 1.94 10.10 5.47
C GLN A 41 1.17 9.20 6.45
N ILE A 42 1.79 8.21 7.10
CA ILE A 42 1.05 7.20 7.86
C ILE A 42 0.24 7.81 9.02
N ASP A 43 0.76 8.85 9.67
CA ASP A 43 0.12 9.51 10.82
C ASP A 43 -1.11 10.33 10.42
N VAL A 44 -1.23 10.72 9.15
CA VAL A 44 -2.37 11.47 8.61
C VAL A 44 -3.35 10.52 7.90
N ALA A 45 -2.82 9.64 7.05
CA ALA A 45 -3.59 8.75 6.21
C ALA A 45 -4.35 7.69 7.03
N VAL A 46 -3.73 7.11 8.07
CA VAL A 46 -4.40 6.06 8.85
C VAL A 46 -5.64 6.60 9.59
N PRO A 47 -5.56 7.70 10.37
CA PRO A 47 -6.75 8.27 11.01
C PRO A 47 -7.84 8.69 10.02
N ALA A 48 -7.47 9.26 8.87
CA ALA A 48 -8.42 9.64 7.84
C ALA A 48 -9.10 8.42 7.19
N ASN A 49 -8.33 7.40 6.81
CA ASN A 49 -8.85 6.18 6.18
C ASN A 49 -9.78 5.39 7.10
N ILE A 50 -9.52 5.37 8.41
CA ILE A 50 -10.41 4.77 9.42
C ILE A 50 -11.78 5.47 9.45
N ARG A 51 -11.83 6.77 9.15
CA ARG A 51 -13.06 7.57 9.03
C ARG A 51 -13.58 7.67 7.59
N CYS A 52 -13.23 6.74 6.70
CA CYS A 52 -13.62 6.77 5.29
C CYS A 52 -13.18 8.05 4.54
N GLY A 53 -12.08 8.66 4.95
CA GLY A 53 -11.60 9.93 4.39
C GLY A 53 -12.38 11.16 4.88
N ILE A 54 -13.32 11.01 5.82
CA ILE A 54 -14.07 12.12 6.38
C ILE A 54 -13.18 12.84 7.40
N GLN A 55 -12.90 14.10 7.11
CA GLN A 55 -12.25 15.02 8.04
C GLN A 55 -13.33 15.94 8.61
N ASP A 56 -13.30 16.17 9.92
CA ASP A 56 -14.23 17.08 10.61
C ASP A 56 -13.86 18.53 10.30
N ASP A 57 -13.91 18.92 9.04
CA ASP A 57 -13.76 20.31 8.62
C ASP A 57 -15.13 21.00 8.72
N PRO A 58 -15.30 22.04 9.55
CA PRO A 58 -16.54 22.81 9.62
C PRO A 58 -16.93 23.50 8.30
N ILE A 59 -16.04 23.49 7.30
CA ILE A 59 -16.15 24.24 6.03
C ILE A 59 -16.38 23.30 4.82
N ALA A 60 -16.44 21.97 5.00
CA ALA A 60 -16.60 21.02 3.90
C ALA A 60 -18.07 20.72 3.50
N LEU A 61 -19.05 21.39 4.10
CA LEU A 61 -20.46 21.36 3.68
C LEU A 61 -20.78 22.55 2.76
N GLY A 62 -20.03 22.68 1.66
CA GLY A 62 -20.57 23.34 0.46
C GLY A 62 -21.67 22.46 -0.15
N PRO A 63 -22.65 23.03 -0.88
CA PRO A 63 -23.75 22.24 -1.43
C PRO A 63 -23.19 21.17 -2.37
N ARG A 64 -23.53 19.90 -2.09
CA ARG A 64 -23.32 18.81 -3.04
C ARG A 64 -24.26 19.05 -4.22
N THR A 65 -23.75 19.65 -5.28
CA THR A 65 -24.32 19.56 -6.64
C THR A 65 -23.84 18.28 -7.30
#